data_AF-A0A5V6RBA8-F1
#
_entry.id   AF-A0A5V6RBA8-F1
#
_cell.length_a   1.000
_cell.length_b   1.000
_cell.length_c   1.000
_cell.angle_alpha   90.00
_cell.angle_beta   90.00
_cell.angle_gamma   90.00
#
_symmetry.space_group_name_H-M   'P 1'
#
loop_
_entity.id
_entity.type
_entity.pdbx_description
1 polymer ?
#
loop_
_entity_poly.entity_id
_entity_poly.type
_entity_poly.pdbx_seq_one_letter_code
_entity_poly.pdbx_strand_id
1 'polypeptide(L)'
;MDESRKQFEEWFKNKYHVSSDVMKIMHIKVEIAWEAWQASRADIEITAPKFIDSREALAKGFTVDYSNGFGDGMDAYEENIRAAGVKVKE
;
A
#
# COMPACT_ATOMS: atom_id res chain seq x y z
N MET A 1 10.80 -0.38 9.64
CA MET A 1 11.02 0.08 8.25
C MET A 1 9.75 -0.23 7.49
N ASP A 2 9.19 0.76 6.81
CA ASP A 2 7.97 0.61 6.02
C ASP A 2 8.14 -0.52 4.98
N GLU A 3 7.09 -1.30 4.74
CA GLU A 3 7.14 -2.46 3.83
C GLU A 3 7.46 -2.00 2.40
N SER A 4 6.96 -0.82 2.03
CA SER A 4 7.29 -0.07 0.81
C SER A 4 8.80 0.13 0.63
N ARG A 5 9.50 0.53 1.70
CA ARG A 5 10.95 0.78 1.68
C ARG A 5 11.74 -0.52 1.52
N LYS A 6 11.32 -1.60 2.17
CA LYS A 6 11.98 -2.92 1.99
C LYS A 6 11.86 -3.40 0.55
N GLN A 7 10.67 -3.32 -0.04
CA GLN A 7 10.42 -3.69 -1.43
C GLN A 7 11.29 -2.88 -2.40
N PHE A 8 11.40 -1.57 -2.17
CA PHE A 8 12.29 -0.71 -2.95
C PHE A 8 13.77 -1.11 -2.80
N GLU A 9 14.25 -1.33 -1.57
CA GLU A 9 15.65 -1.68 -1.33
C GLU A 9 16.01 -3.04 -1.93
N GLU A 10 15.11 -4.04 -1.86
CA GLU A 10 15.27 -5.33 -2.52
C GLU A 10 15.32 -5.18 -4.04
N TRP A 11 14.39 -4.41 -4.63
CA TRP A 11 14.43 -4.10 -6.05
C TRP A 11 15.75 -3.44 -6.46
N PHE A 12 16.22 -2.45 -5.70
CA PHE A 12 17.44 -1.72 -6.01
C PHE A 12 18.67 -2.64 -5.99
N LYS A 13 18.79 -3.49 -4.95
CA LYS A 13 19.86 -4.50 -4.85
C LYS A 13 19.85 -5.43 -6.05
N ASN A 14 18.68 -5.95 -6.40
CA ASN A 14 18.53 -6.91 -7.50
C ASN A 14 18.80 -6.27 -8.86
N LYS A 15 18.34 -5.03 -9.08
CA LYS A 15 18.49 -4.32 -10.36
C LYS A 15 19.94 -3.94 -10.65
N TYR A 16 20.67 -3.50 -9.64
CA TYR A 16 22.05 -3.01 -9.80
C TYR A 16 23.11 -4.03 -9.33
N HIS A 17 22.69 -5.20 -8.86
CA HIS A 17 23.57 -6.26 -8.33
C HIS A 17 24.52 -5.76 -7.24
N VAL A 18 24.00 -4.94 -6.32
CA VAL A 18 24.78 -4.33 -5.23
C VAL A 18 24.43 -4.93 -3.86
N SER A 19 25.41 -4.93 -2.95
CA SER A 19 25.17 -5.28 -1.55
C SER A 19 24.59 -4.10 -0.77
N SER A 20 24.05 -4.38 0.43
CA SER A 20 23.58 -3.34 1.35
C SER A 20 24.68 -2.34 1.74
N ASP A 21 25.95 -2.77 1.81
CA ASP A 21 27.05 -1.87 2.16
C ASP A 21 27.43 -0.96 1.01
N VAL A 22 27.37 -1.44 -0.24
CA VAL A 22 27.53 -0.60 -1.43
C VAL A 22 26.39 0.43 -1.52
N MET A 23 25.16 0.05 -1.17
CA MET A 23 24.04 1.00 -1.10
C MET A 23 24.27 2.12 -0.08
N LYS A 24 24.85 1.83 1.08
CA LYS A 24 25.20 2.85 2.08
C LYS A 24 26.23 3.84 1.54
N ILE A 25 27.22 3.37 0.77
CA ILE A 25 28.19 4.25 0.09
C ILE A 25 27.47 5.09 -0.98
N MET A 26 26.52 4.50 -1.68
CA MET A 26 25.71 5.15 -2.71
C MET A 26 24.48 5.89 -2.16
N HIS A 27 24.45 6.23 -0.87
CA HIS A 27 23.25 6.72 -0.16
C HIS A 27 22.45 7.78 -0.95
N ILE A 28 23.11 8.81 -1.48
CA ILE A 28 22.46 9.87 -2.25
C ILE A 28 21.69 9.31 -3.47
N LYS A 29 22.26 8.34 -4.19
CA LYS A 29 21.60 7.73 -5.35
C LYS A 29 20.40 6.86 -4.95
N VAL A 30 20.52 6.16 -3.82
CA VAL A 30 19.44 5.34 -3.26
C VAL A 30 18.28 6.24 -2.84
N GLU A 31 18.55 7.35 -2.16
CA GLU A 31 17.51 8.28 -1.71
C GLU A 31 16.84 9.02 -2.88
N ILE A 32 17.58 9.48 -3.89
CA ILE A 32 16.96 10.10 -5.09
C ILE A 32 16.03 9.11 -5.80
N ALA A 33 16.46 7.85 -5.94
CA ALA A 33 15.63 6.82 -6.54
C ALA A 33 14.40 6.48 -5.69
N TRP A 34 14.54 6.54 -4.36
CA TRP A 34 13.44 6.36 -3.42
C TRP A 34 12.42 7.51 -3.49
N GLU A 35 12.88 8.76 -3.50
CA GLU A 35 12.02 9.93 -3.67
C GLU A 35 11.24 9.87 -4.99
N ALA A 36 11.91 9.51 -6.08
CA ALA A 36 11.25 9.31 -7.38
C ALA A 36 10.21 8.18 -7.34
N TRP A 37 10.52 7.08 -6.64
CA TRP A 37 9.59 5.96 -6.45
C TRP A 37 8.36 6.39 -5.66
N GLN A 38 8.53 7.14 -4.56
CA GLN A 38 7.44 7.67 -3.75
C GLN A 38 6.58 8.65 -4.57
N ALA A 39 7.20 9.58 -5.29
CA ALA A 39 6.49 10.54 -6.14
C ALA A 39 5.63 9.85 -7.20
N SER A 40 6.17 8.81 -7.86
CA SER A 40 5.40 8.05 -8.87
C SER A 40 4.14 7.37 -8.33
N ARG A 41 4.06 7.13 -7.02
CA ARG A 41 2.94 6.46 -6.35
C ARG A 41 1.98 7.40 -5.67
N ALA A 42 2.47 8.57 -5.26
CA ALA A 42 1.62 9.63 -4.72
C ALA A 42 0.54 10.08 -5.73
N ASP A 43 0.83 9.97 -7.03
CA ASP A 43 -0.10 10.27 -8.13
C ASP A 43 -1.13 9.17 -8.39
N ILE A 44 -0.94 7.97 -7.83
CA ILE A 44 -1.90 6.87 -7.97
C ILE A 44 -3.00 7.08 -6.93
N GLU A 45 -4.19 7.40 -7.40
CA GLU A 45 -5.37 7.56 -6.56
C GLU A 45 -6.30 6.36 -6.72
N ILE A 46 -6.55 5.67 -5.62
CA ILE A 46 -7.51 4.57 -5.58
C ILE A 46 -8.74 5.02 -4.80
N THR A 47 -9.92 4.80 -5.38
CA THR A 47 -11.20 5.04 -4.70
C THR A 47 -11.61 3.76 -3.99
N ALA A 48 -11.72 3.80 -2.66
CA ALA A 48 -12.20 2.67 -1.89
C ALA A 48 -13.66 2.36 -2.26
N PRO A 49 -14.06 1.09 -2.35
CA PRO A 49 -15.47 0.72 -2.38
C PRO A 49 -16.22 1.33 -1.20
N LYS A 50 -17.45 1.80 -1.43
CA LYS A 50 -18.28 2.36 -0.36
C LYS A 50 -18.53 1.30 0.72
N PHE A 51 -18.16 1.61 1.97
CA PHE A 51 -18.52 0.79 3.11
C PHE A 51 -20.05 0.64 3.23
N ILE A 52 -20.48 -0.58 3.54
CA ILE A 52 -21.89 -0.90 3.78
C ILE A 52 -22.08 -1.28 5.25
N ASP A 53 -22.80 -0.45 5.98
CA ASP A 53 -23.10 -0.75 7.37
C ASP A 53 -24.14 -1.88 7.51
N SER A 54 -24.33 -2.36 8.73
CA SER A 54 -25.26 -3.45 9.00
C SER A 54 -26.71 -3.12 8.64
N ARG A 55 -27.11 -1.84 8.67
CA ARG A 55 -28.46 -1.43 8.28
C ARG A 55 -28.63 -1.50 6.76
N GLU A 56 -27.64 -1.01 6.00
CA GLU A 56 -27.63 -1.09 4.54
C GLU A 56 -27.55 -2.55 4.07
N ALA A 57 -26.77 -3.40 4.74
CA ALA A 57 -26.69 -4.82 4.46
C ALA A 57 -28.05 -5.53 4.66
N LEU A 58 -28.70 -5.31 5.82
CA LEU A 58 -30.03 -5.87 6.10
C LEU A 58 -31.09 -5.39 5.11
N ALA A 59 -31.08 -4.12 4.72
CA ALA A 59 -32.00 -3.57 3.73
C ALA A 59 -31.86 -4.23 2.34
N LYS A 60 -30.67 -4.74 2.01
CA LYS A 60 -30.40 -5.49 0.77
C LYS A 60 -30.67 -7.00 0.90
N GLY A 61 -31.15 -7.47 2.06
CA GLY A 61 -31.43 -8.87 2.32
C GLY A 61 -30.21 -9.71 2.74
N PHE A 62 -29.10 -9.06 3.09
CA PHE A 62 -27.92 -9.73 3.64
C PHE A 62 -27.99 -9.83 5.17
N THR A 63 -27.10 -10.63 5.75
CA THR A 63 -26.94 -10.73 7.21
C THR A 63 -26.03 -9.63 7.74
N VAL A 64 -26.04 -9.42 9.07
CA VAL A 64 -25.05 -8.55 9.74
C VAL A 64 -23.64 -9.09 9.54
N ASP A 65 -23.46 -10.42 9.51
CA ASP A 65 -22.17 -11.07 9.26
C ASP A 65 -21.58 -10.67 7.90
N TYR A 66 -22.42 -10.39 6.90
CA TYR A 66 -21.96 -9.86 5.63
C TYR A 66 -21.32 -8.47 5.78
N SER A 67 -21.94 -7.54 6.51
CA SER A 67 -21.34 -6.21 6.75
C SER A 67 -20.04 -6.29 7.54
N ASN A 68 -19.95 -7.21 8.51
CA ASN A 68 -18.73 -7.42 9.29
C ASN A 68 -17.59 -7.95 8.42
N GLY A 69 -17.84 -9.04 7.67
CA GLY A 69 -16.82 -9.62 6.78
C GLY A 69 -16.44 -8.70 5.63
N PHE A 70 -17.37 -7.90 5.11
CA PHE A 70 -17.06 -6.85 4.14
C PHE A 70 -16.15 -5.79 4.75
N GLY A 71 -16.41 -5.36 5.98
CA GLY A 71 -15.56 -4.43 6.71
C GLY A 71 -14.15 -4.95 6.94
N ASP A 72 -14.01 -6.16 7.48
CA ASP A 72 -12.70 -6.78 7.69
C ASP A 72 -11.91 -6.89 6.38
N GLY A 73 -12.59 -7.23 5.28
CA GLY A 73 -11.99 -7.28 3.95
C GLY A 73 -11.55 -5.91 3.42
N MET A 74 -12.35 -4.87 3.68
CA MET A 74 -12.03 -3.49 3.30
C MET A 74 -10.83 -2.96 4.09
N ASP A 75 -10.77 -3.19 5.40
CA ASP A 75 -9.65 -2.78 6.24
C ASP A 75 -8.35 -3.43 5.76
N ALA A 76 -8.37 -4.75 5.53
CA ALA A 76 -7.20 -5.47 4.99
C ALA A 76 -6.82 -4.98 3.58
N TYR A 77 -7.79 -4.67 2.72
CA TYR A 77 -7.55 -4.10 1.41
C TYR A 77 -6.83 -2.74 1.51
N GLU A 78 -7.35 -1.82 2.31
CA GLU A 78 -6.76 -0.49 2.43
C GLU A 78 -5.37 -0.53 3.07
N GLU A 79 -5.17 -1.36 4.10
CA GLU A 79 -3.87 -1.57 4.73
C GLU A 79 -2.81 -2.03 3.72
N ASN A 80 -3.13 -3.02 2.89
CA ASN A 80 -2.21 -3.55 1.88
C ASN A 80 -1.87 -2.51 0.80
N ILE A 81 -2.85 -1.70 0.37
CA ILE A 81 -2.61 -0.62 -0.61
C ILE A 81 -1.72 0.47 0.00
N ARG A 82 -1.97 0.88 1.25
CA ARG A 82 -1.14 1.86 1.95
C ARG A 82 0.29 1.33 2.16
N ALA A 83 0.45 0.06 2.53
CA ALA A 83 1.75 -0.60 2.68
C ALA A 83 2.54 -0.67 1.36
N ALA A 84 1.86 -0.66 0.20
CA ALA A 84 2.48 -0.54 -1.11
C ALA A 84 2.90 0.90 -1.48
N GLY A 85 2.68 1.87 -0.58
CA GLY A 85 2.99 3.27 -0.77
C GLY A 85 1.98 4.02 -1.66
N VAL A 86 0.76 3.48 -1.82
CA VAL A 86 -0.30 4.08 -2.65
C VAL A 86 -1.39 4.69 -1.76
N LYS A 87 -1.95 5.82 -2.20
CA LYS A 87 -2.99 6.53 -1.46
C LYS A 87 -4.37 5.95 -1.76
N VAL A 88 -5.13 5.67 -0.70
CA VAL A 88 -6.56 5.33 -0.76
C VAL A 88 -7.37 6.56 -0.37
N LYS A 89 -8.37 6.93 -1.19
CA LYS A 89 -9.36 7.95 -0.84
C LYS A 89 -10.48 7.32 -0.03
N GLU A 90 -10.78 7.95 1.10
CA GLU A 90 -11.97 7.71 1.93
C GLU A 90 -13.25 8.22 1.26
#